data_AF-E3IXF3-F1
#
_entry.id   AF-E3IXF3-F1
#
_cell.length_a   1.000
_cell.length_b   1.000
_cell.length_c   1.000
_cell.angle_alpha   90.00
_cell.angle_beta   90.00
_cell.angle_gamma   90.00
#
_symmetry.space_group_name_H-M   'P 1'
#
loop_
_entity.id
_entity.type
_entity.pdbx_description
1 polymer ?
#
loop_
_entity_poly.entity_id
_entity_poly.type
_entity_poly.pdbx_seq_one_letter_code
_entity_poly.pdbx_strand_id
1 'polypeptide(L)'
;MVVVKGQDTSEPGGVPAHPAASASADAGDEAAEDDRRPSPDDLHELLAERGLAPDDVDQMVDVAAVGITARWWRNTKVEDWHAGSAIGALSDVDMYRINTHTTAKVRERLRRWRREQGLHTMVDVADADPAPLNRVFYNLYRWFTNPNRTLIIGTTLRDVVAQTLSNARTHPDCDVPDNVTTETELEDYDNQVAGAAGYLLESMDEYDPRSVLYSPALFATVWARRWWGLPDYPSHVDRVFAVLADPGHRTWQNRPIPPPPDGVNLVDVRKKMLTKPWELPDSVCQWLINDAAEHYIFD
;
A
#
# COMPACT_ATOMS: atom_id res chain seq x y z
N MET A 1 39.30 -4.30 44.29
CA MET A 1 39.34 -3.41 43.11
C MET A 1 38.57 -4.11 42.01
N VAL A 2 37.30 -3.73 41.86
CA VAL A 2 36.28 -4.44 41.07
C VAL A 2 36.27 -3.83 39.68
N VAL A 3 36.46 -4.64 38.64
CA VAL A 3 36.27 -4.24 37.24
C VAL A 3 34.94 -4.83 36.80
N VAL A 4 33.95 -3.96 36.62
CA VAL A 4 32.65 -4.29 36.03
C VAL A 4 32.80 -4.20 34.51
N LYS A 5 32.55 -5.32 33.82
CA LYS A 5 32.21 -5.37 32.39
C LYS A 5 30.70 -5.50 32.29
N GLY A 6 30.07 -4.63 31.50
CA GLY A 6 28.64 -4.71 31.19
C GLY A 6 28.20 -3.50 30.39
N GLN A 7 28.46 -3.51 29.08
CA GLN A 7 27.77 -2.66 28.12
C GLN A 7 27.48 -3.52 26.90
N ASP A 8 26.22 -3.88 26.74
CA ASP A 8 25.57 -3.86 25.43
C ASP A 8 24.06 -3.68 25.58
N THR A 9 23.46 -3.32 24.46
CA THR A 9 22.06 -3.40 24.01
C THR A 9 21.21 -2.13 24.10
N SER A 10 21.42 -1.29 23.08
CA SER A 10 20.42 -0.92 22.06
C SER A 10 19.09 -0.33 22.54
N GLU A 11 18.99 0.99 22.38
CA GLU A 11 17.72 1.71 22.28
C GLU A 11 16.95 1.27 21.02
N PRO A 12 15.64 0.98 21.10
CA PRO A 12 14.83 0.81 19.91
C PRO A 12 14.50 2.19 19.32
N GLY A 13 14.84 2.37 18.04
CA GLY A 13 14.51 3.56 17.27
C GLY A 13 13.00 3.78 17.24
N GLY A 14 12.56 4.91 17.79
CA GLY A 14 11.18 5.34 17.74
C GLY A 14 10.71 5.56 16.30
N VAL A 15 9.65 4.88 15.93
CA VAL A 15 8.87 5.18 14.72
C VAL A 15 8.24 6.56 14.92
N PRO A 16 8.38 7.52 13.97
CA PRO A 16 7.72 8.80 14.10
C PRO A 16 6.20 8.58 14.02
N ALA A 17 5.49 8.98 15.08
CA ALA A 17 4.04 9.02 15.11
C ALA A 17 3.52 9.88 13.94
N HIS A 18 2.55 9.35 13.19
CA HIS A 18 1.77 10.15 12.26
C HIS A 18 1.08 11.28 13.03
N PRO A 19 1.14 12.54 12.57
CA PRO A 19 0.40 13.62 13.20
C PRO A 19 -1.10 13.35 13.02
N ALA A 20 -1.80 13.19 14.15
CA ALA A 20 -3.25 13.22 14.18
C ALA A 20 -3.72 14.58 13.63
N ALA A 21 -4.51 14.56 12.55
CA ALA A 21 -5.16 15.75 12.02
C ALA A 21 -6.24 16.20 13.01
N SER A 22 -5.85 17.00 14.01
CA SER A 22 -6.77 17.70 14.89
C SER A 22 -7.28 18.95 14.19
N ALA A 23 -8.55 18.96 13.82
CA ALA A 23 -9.23 20.16 13.35
C ALA A 23 -9.39 21.15 14.52
N SER A 24 -8.66 22.27 14.50
CA SER A 24 -8.96 23.44 15.30
C SER A 24 -9.48 24.54 14.39
N ALA A 25 -10.76 24.88 14.55
CA ALA A 25 -11.36 26.06 13.96
C ALA A 25 -11.07 27.27 14.87
N ASP A 26 -10.22 28.19 14.41
CA ASP A 26 -10.32 29.60 14.78
C ASP A 26 -9.81 30.49 13.64
N ALA A 27 -10.50 31.61 13.43
CA ALA A 27 -10.53 32.38 12.20
C ALA A 27 -9.38 33.38 12.09
N GLY A 28 -8.75 33.42 10.90
CA GLY A 28 -7.86 34.47 10.45
C GLY A 28 -7.97 34.62 8.93
N ASP A 29 -8.52 35.75 8.50
CA ASP A 29 -8.72 36.17 7.12
C ASP A 29 -7.38 36.59 6.49
N GLU A 30 -6.57 35.63 6.03
CA GLU A 30 -5.38 35.88 5.19
C GLU A 30 -5.16 34.75 4.18
N ALA A 31 -5.17 35.13 2.89
CA ALA A 31 -4.91 34.32 1.70
C ALA A 31 -5.89 33.15 1.45
N ALA A 32 -6.84 33.37 0.53
CA ALA A 32 -7.34 32.29 -0.30
C ALA A 32 -6.14 31.74 -1.10
N GLU A 33 -5.35 30.85 -0.49
CA GLU A 33 -4.56 29.89 -1.24
C GLU A 33 -5.52 29.26 -2.23
N ASP A 34 -5.17 29.38 -3.51
CA ASP A 34 -5.90 28.78 -4.61
C ASP A 34 -5.99 27.27 -4.30
N ASP A 35 -7.09 26.84 -3.65
CA ASP A 35 -7.44 25.45 -3.31
C ASP A 35 -7.77 24.67 -4.60
N ARG A 36 -6.96 24.93 -5.62
CA ARG A 36 -7.14 24.45 -6.97
C ARG A 36 -6.51 23.09 -7.01
N ARG A 37 -7.37 22.09 -7.01
CA ARG A 37 -6.98 20.72 -7.33
C ARG A 37 -6.24 20.74 -8.67
N PRO A 38 -5.13 19.99 -8.82
CA PRO A 38 -4.42 19.92 -10.08
C PRO A 38 -5.38 19.47 -11.19
N SER A 39 -5.36 20.17 -12.31
CA SER A 39 -6.12 19.76 -13.48
C SER A 39 -5.58 18.43 -14.04
N PRO A 40 -6.36 17.73 -14.89
CA PRO A 40 -5.88 16.55 -15.60
C PRO A 40 -4.58 16.78 -16.37
N ASP A 41 -4.38 17.97 -16.93
CA ASP A 41 -3.18 18.32 -17.69
C ASP A 41 -1.99 18.57 -16.74
N ASP A 42 -2.20 19.21 -15.59
CA ASP A 42 -1.16 19.33 -14.55
C ASP A 42 -0.72 17.95 -14.05
N LEU A 43 -1.67 17.05 -13.83
CA LEU A 43 -1.38 15.68 -13.41
C LEU A 43 -0.63 14.91 -14.50
N HIS A 44 -0.96 15.11 -15.77
CA HIS A 44 -0.24 14.52 -16.90
C HIS A 44 1.23 14.94 -16.91
N GLU A 45 1.51 16.24 -16.82
CA GLU A 45 2.87 16.78 -16.76
C GLU A 45 3.64 16.19 -15.57
N LEU A 46 3.05 16.21 -14.37
CA LEU A 46 3.66 15.66 -13.16
C LEU A 46 3.96 14.15 -13.29
N LEU A 47 3.09 13.37 -13.93
CA LEU A 47 3.34 11.95 -14.17
C LEU A 47 4.50 11.73 -15.15
N ALA A 48 4.58 12.54 -16.21
CA ALA A 48 5.68 12.50 -17.17
C ALA A 48 7.03 12.84 -16.49
N GLU A 49 7.06 13.84 -15.62
CA GLU A 49 8.25 14.19 -14.82
C GLU A 49 8.73 13.05 -13.91
N ARG A 50 7.81 12.15 -13.51
CA ARG A 50 8.13 10.93 -12.73
C ARG A 50 8.54 9.74 -13.59
N GLY A 51 8.73 9.95 -14.90
CA GLY A 51 9.15 8.92 -15.85
C GLY A 51 8.04 7.92 -16.21
N LEU A 52 6.78 8.27 -15.96
CA LEU A 52 5.64 7.52 -16.47
C LEU A 52 5.26 8.02 -17.86
N ALA A 53 4.54 7.19 -18.61
CA ALA A 53 3.92 7.50 -19.89
C ALA A 53 2.44 7.79 -19.65
N PRO A 54 2.04 9.04 -19.30
CA PRO A 54 0.66 9.36 -18.98
C PRO A 54 -0.32 9.08 -20.12
N ASP A 55 0.12 9.07 -21.39
CA ASP A 55 -0.70 8.72 -22.55
C ASP A 55 -0.95 7.20 -22.71
N ASP A 56 -0.19 6.36 -22.01
CA ASP A 56 -0.36 4.90 -22.00
C ASP A 56 -1.45 4.50 -21.01
N VAL A 57 -2.67 4.28 -21.52
CA VAL A 57 -3.82 3.89 -20.70
C VAL A 57 -3.60 2.58 -19.95
N ASP A 58 -2.83 1.64 -20.50
CA ASP A 58 -2.54 0.36 -19.85
C ASP A 58 -1.62 0.58 -18.64
N GLN A 59 -0.59 1.41 -18.80
CA GLN A 59 0.26 1.81 -17.69
C GLN A 59 -0.53 2.60 -16.63
N MET A 60 -1.37 3.56 -17.03
CA MET A 60 -2.15 4.37 -16.09
C MET A 60 -3.13 3.54 -15.27
N VAL A 61 -3.82 2.57 -15.88
CA VAL A 61 -4.67 1.62 -15.16
C VAL A 61 -3.88 0.80 -14.14
N ASP A 62 -2.68 0.34 -14.50
CA ASP A 62 -1.86 -0.49 -13.63
C ASP A 62 -1.28 0.27 -12.44
N VAL A 63 -0.80 1.50 -12.66
CA VAL A 63 -0.24 2.37 -11.63
C VAL A 63 -1.35 2.95 -10.75
N ALA A 64 -2.50 3.31 -11.32
CA ALA A 64 -3.68 3.72 -10.54
C ALA A 64 -4.13 2.63 -9.56
N ALA A 65 -4.07 1.35 -9.96
CA ALA A 65 -4.39 0.25 -9.06
C ALA A 65 -3.46 0.18 -7.84
N VAL A 66 -2.17 0.48 -8.02
CA VAL A 66 -1.20 0.61 -6.92
C VAL A 66 -1.60 1.78 -6.02
N GLY A 67 -1.85 2.94 -6.60
CA GLY A 67 -2.22 4.16 -5.85
C GLY A 67 -3.50 4.01 -5.04
N ILE A 68 -4.54 3.43 -5.64
CA ILE A 68 -5.80 3.11 -4.94
C ILE A 68 -5.52 2.16 -3.79
N THR A 69 -4.74 1.09 -3.99
CA THR A 69 -4.42 0.16 -2.90
C THR A 69 -3.63 0.83 -1.79
N ALA A 70 -2.64 1.65 -2.14
CA ALA A 70 -1.83 2.36 -1.16
C ALA A 70 -2.68 3.34 -0.35
N ARG A 71 -3.57 4.11 -1.00
CA ARG A 71 -4.35 5.16 -0.36
C ARG A 71 -5.61 4.66 0.36
N TRP A 72 -6.29 3.66 -0.20
CA TRP A 72 -7.58 3.15 0.32
C TRP A 72 -7.42 1.94 1.25
N TRP A 73 -6.22 1.37 1.33
CA TRP A 73 -5.96 0.24 2.19
C TRP A 73 -4.75 0.48 3.07
N ARG A 74 -3.54 0.52 2.52
CA ARG A 74 -2.34 0.56 3.38
C ARG A 74 -2.28 1.81 4.25
N ASN A 75 -2.46 3.00 3.67
CA ASN A 75 -2.32 4.27 4.38
C ASN A 75 -3.64 4.66 5.07
N THR A 76 -4.17 3.72 5.86
CA THR A 76 -5.40 3.86 6.65
C THR A 76 -5.20 3.19 8.01
N LYS A 77 -6.27 2.96 8.78
CA LYS A 77 -6.29 2.12 9.99
C LYS A 77 -5.64 0.75 9.83
N VAL A 78 -5.53 0.23 8.61
CA VAL A 78 -4.78 -1.02 8.34
C VAL A 78 -3.34 -0.93 8.83
N GLU A 79 -2.68 0.23 8.72
CA GLU A 79 -1.33 0.40 9.25
C GLU A 79 -1.32 0.29 10.77
N ASP A 80 -2.35 0.77 11.47
CA ASP A 80 -2.49 0.60 12.92
C ASP A 80 -2.74 -0.86 13.31
N TRP A 81 -3.51 -1.60 12.50
CA TRP A 81 -3.74 -3.04 12.70
C TRP A 81 -2.53 -3.91 12.38
N HIS A 82 -1.57 -3.34 11.66
CA HIS A 82 -0.26 -3.90 11.40
C HIS A 82 0.78 -3.47 12.45
N ALA A 83 0.69 -2.24 12.96
CA ALA A 83 1.72 -1.61 13.75
C ALA A 83 2.10 -2.42 14.99
N GLY A 84 3.39 -2.78 15.06
CA GLY A 84 4.02 -3.45 16.19
C GLY A 84 3.76 -4.95 16.22
N SER A 85 4.82 -5.75 16.08
CA SER A 85 4.78 -7.22 16.14
C SER A 85 4.19 -7.81 17.44
N ALA A 86 4.00 -6.97 18.47
CA ALA A 86 3.40 -7.34 19.74
C ALA A 86 1.90 -6.97 19.88
N ILE A 87 1.39 -6.06 19.03
CA ILE A 87 0.04 -5.48 19.18
C ILE A 87 -0.80 -5.73 17.91
N GLY A 88 -0.25 -5.47 16.72
CA GLY A 88 -0.94 -5.67 15.46
C GLY A 88 -1.35 -7.13 15.21
N ALA A 89 -2.53 -7.34 14.62
CA ALA A 89 -2.97 -8.67 14.18
C ALA A 89 -2.37 -9.07 12.82
N LEU A 90 -1.80 -8.13 12.07
CA LEU A 90 -1.18 -8.39 10.77
C LEU A 90 0.34 -8.36 10.87
N SER A 91 0.98 -9.48 10.52
CA SER A 91 2.43 -9.53 10.34
C SER A 91 2.87 -8.79 9.07
N ASP A 92 4.18 -8.53 8.90
CA ASP A 92 4.71 -8.01 7.64
C ASP A 92 4.39 -8.93 6.46
N VAL A 93 4.41 -10.25 6.69
CA VAL A 93 4.06 -11.26 5.68
C VAL A 93 2.60 -11.12 5.25
N ASP A 94 1.70 -10.91 6.22
CA ASP A 94 0.28 -10.67 5.94
C ASP A 94 0.10 -9.37 5.15
N MET A 95 0.73 -8.29 5.58
CA MET A 95 0.69 -7.01 4.88
C MET A 95 1.16 -7.12 3.44
N TYR A 96 2.32 -7.76 3.21
CA TYR A 96 2.84 -7.98 1.87
C TYR A 96 1.85 -8.76 0.98
N ARG A 97 1.30 -9.86 1.48
CA ARG A 97 0.33 -10.68 0.74
C ARG A 97 -0.97 -9.94 0.46
N ILE A 98 -1.53 -9.28 1.47
CA ILE A 98 -2.80 -8.57 1.33
C ILE A 98 -2.63 -7.39 0.39
N ASN A 99 -1.56 -6.61 0.52
CA ASN A 99 -1.24 -5.47 -0.35
C ASN A 99 -1.15 -5.90 -1.81
N THR A 100 -0.33 -6.91 -2.11
CA THR A 100 -0.11 -7.34 -3.49
C THR A 100 -1.35 -8.02 -4.10
N HIS A 101 -2.06 -8.86 -3.34
CA HIS A 101 -3.32 -9.46 -3.78
C HIS A 101 -4.40 -8.39 -4.01
N THR A 102 -4.49 -7.39 -3.12
CA THR A 102 -5.46 -6.30 -3.24
C THR A 102 -5.18 -5.46 -4.47
N THR A 103 -3.92 -5.10 -4.73
CA THR A 103 -3.51 -4.44 -5.98
C THR A 103 -3.90 -5.25 -7.21
N ALA A 104 -3.70 -6.56 -7.19
CA ALA A 104 -4.07 -7.42 -8.32
C ALA A 104 -5.59 -7.38 -8.58
N LYS A 105 -6.40 -7.38 -7.52
CA LYS A 105 -7.86 -7.33 -7.61
C LYS A 105 -8.40 -5.96 -8.02
N VAL A 106 -7.75 -4.87 -7.62
CA VAL A 106 -8.08 -3.52 -8.13
C VAL A 106 -7.75 -3.44 -9.62
N ARG A 107 -6.53 -3.85 -10.01
CA ARG A 107 -6.07 -3.87 -11.41
C ARG A 107 -6.99 -4.70 -12.30
N GLU A 108 -7.40 -5.88 -11.84
CA GLU A 108 -8.33 -6.75 -12.56
C GLU A 108 -9.64 -6.03 -12.91
N ARG A 109 -10.21 -5.29 -11.95
CA ARG A 109 -11.47 -4.54 -12.11
C ARG A 109 -11.32 -3.34 -13.04
N LEU A 110 -10.25 -2.55 -12.89
CA LEU A 110 -9.98 -1.41 -13.77
C LEU A 110 -9.71 -1.86 -15.22
N ARG A 111 -8.87 -2.90 -15.41
CA ARG A 111 -8.62 -3.47 -16.74
C ARG A 111 -9.88 -4.05 -17.37
N ARG A 112 -10.75 -4.67 -16.57
CA ARG A 112 -12.04 -5.19 -17.04
C ARG A 112 -12.94 -4.05 -17.52
N TRP A 113 -13.10 -3.01 -16.71
CA TRP A 113 -13.84 -1.81 -17.11
C TRP A 113 -13.31 -1.22 -18.41
N ARG A 114 -12.00 -1.01 -18.51
CA ARG A 114 -11.36 -0.50 -19.74
C ARG A 114 -11.75 -1.31 -20.98
N ARG A 115 -11.65 -2.64 -20.90
CA ARG A 115 -12.01 -3.54 -22.00
C ARG A 115 -13.50 -3.52 -22.33
N GLU A 116 -14.37 -3.48 -21.32
CA GLU A 116 -15.82 -3.43 -21.49
C GLU A 116 -16.27 -2.10 -22.13
N GLN A 117 -15.53 -1.01 -21.91
CA GLN A 117 -15.77 0.30 -22.51
C GLN A 117 -15.03 0.52 -23.84
N GLY A 118 -14.16 -0.41 -24.26
CA GLY A 118 -13.39 -0.29 -25.50
C GLY A 118 -12.35 0.84 -25.50
N LEU A 119 -11.77 1.16 -24.34
CA LEU A 119 -10.83 2.29 -24.22
C LEU A 119 -9.40 1.83 -24.59
N HIS A 120 -8.78 2.55 -25.53
CA HIS A 120 -7.46 2.25 -26.07
C HIS A 120 -6.43 3.35 -25.77
N THR A 121 -6.88 4.56 -25.47
CA THR A 121 -6.06 5.75 -25.21
C THR A 121 -6.61 6.53 -24.02
N MET A 122 -5.82 7.48 -23.49
CA MET A 122 -6.32 8.41 -22.48
C MET A 122 -7.33 9.42 -23.04
N VAL A 123 -7.36 9.65 -24.35
CA VAL A 123 -8.42 10.45 -25.00
C VAL A 123 -9.76 9.73 -24.91
N ASP A 124 -9.77 8.40 -25.16
CA ASP A 124 -10.99 7.60 -25.00
C ASP A 124 -11.52 7.66 -23.56
N VAL A 125 -10.61 7.70 -22.57
CA VAL A 125 -10.98 7.85 -21.15
C VAL A 125 -11.62 9.21 -20.89
N ALA A 126 -11.04 10.30 -21.43
CA ALA A 126 -11.59 11.65 -21.27
C ALA A 126 -13.02 11.77 -21.84
N ASP A 127 -13.28 11.12 -22.98
CA ASP A 127 -14.57 11.14 -23.68
C ASP A 127 -15.58 10.10 -23.15
N ALA A 128 -15.16 9.21 -22.23
CA ALA A 128 -16.00 8.13 -21.73
C ALA A 128 -17.13 8.63 -20.82
N ASP A 129 -18.27 7.94 -20.86
CA ASP A 129 -19.31 8.10 -19.83
C ASP A 129 -18.71 7.75 -18.45
N PRO A 130 -18.79 8.64 -17.45
CA PRO A 130 -18.27 8.36 -16.12
C PRO A 130 -19.12 7.32 -15.35
N ALA A 131 -20.38 7.07 -15.74
CA ALA A 131 -21.29 6.22 -14.96
C ALA A 131 -20.80 4.76 -14.77
N PRO A 132 -20.26 4.06 -15.79
CA PRO A 132 -19.61 2.76 -15.61
C PRO A 132 -18.41 2.81 -14.65
N LEU A 133 -17.59 3.86 -14.71
CA LEU A 133 -16.42 4.01 -13.85
C LEU A 133 -16.83 4.28 -12.40
N ASN A 134 -17.81 5.17 -12.18
CA ASN A 134 -18.46 5.39 -10.90
C ASN A 134 -18.92 4.09 -10.24
N ARG A 135 -19.55 3.20 -11.02
CA ARG A 135 -19.97 1.87 -10.52
C ARG A 135 -18.78 1.01 -10.11
N VAL A 136 -17.66 1.06 -10.84
CA VAL A 136 -16.44 0.33 -10.49
C VAL A 136 -15.88 0.82 -9.16
N PHE A 137 -15.75 2.14 -8.99
CA PHE A 137 -15.24 2.75 -7.75
C PHE A 137 -16.18 2.50 -6.56
N TYR A 138 -17.49 2.61 -6.74
CA TYR A 138 -18.46 2.26 -5.70
C TYR A 138 -18.34 0.78 -5.28
N ASN A 139 -18.20 -0.13 -6.25
CA ASN A 139 -17.99 -1.55 -5.96
C ASN A 139 -16.65 -1.82 -5.28
N LEU A 140 -15.60 -1.07 -5.64
CA LEU A 140 -14.31 -1.12 -4.97
C LEU A 140 -14.43 -0.66 -3.53
N TYR A 141 -15.05 0.50 -3.27
CA TYR A 141 -15.30 1.02 -1.93
C TYR A 141 -16.01 -0.02 -1.06
N ARG A 142 -17.15 -0.54 -1.53
CA ARG A 142 -17.88 -1.60 -0.82
C ARG A 142 -17.04 -2.86 -0.59
N TRP A 143 -16.13 -3.19 -1.50
CA TRP A 143 -15.25 -4.33 -1.35
C TRP A 143 -14.11 -4.06 -0.36
N PHE A 144 -13.58 -2.83 -0.29
CA PHE A 144 -12.58 -2.43 0.69
C PHE A 144 -13.16 -2.41 2.11
N THR A 145 -14.39 -1.92 2.28
CA THR A 145 -14.98 -1.65 3.59
C THR A 145 -15.94 -2.74 4.09
N ASN A 146 -16.16 -3.81 3.32
CA ASN A 146 -16.98 -4.93 3.78
C ASN A 146 -16.32 -5.66 4.97
N PRO A 147 -16.88 -5.61 6.19
CA PRO A 147 -16.30 -6.25 7.36
C PRO A 147 -16.22 -7.78 7.23
N ASN A 148 -17.09 -8.37 6.42
CA ASN A 148 -17.13 -9.81 6.16
C ASN A 148 -16.23 -10.22 4.97
N ARG A 149 -15.44 -9.31 4.40
CA ARG A 149 -14.47 -9.65 3.37
C ARG A 149 -13.40 -10.55 3.96
N THR A 150 -13.30 -11.78 3.46
CA THR A 150 -12.16 -12.65 3.71
C THR A 150 -10.94 -12.14 2.94
N LEU A 151 -9.86 -11.89 3.66
CA LEU A 151 -8.55 -11.52 3.12
C LEU A 151 -7.84 -12.75 2.56
N ILE A 152 -6.77 -12.55 1.79
CA ILE A 152 -6.03 -13.66 1.16
C ILE A 152 -5.41 -14.62 2.19
N ILE A 153 -5.27 -14.18 3.43
CA ILE A 153 -4.76 -14.95 4.57
C ILE A 153 -5.85 -15.77 5.28
N GLY A 154 -7.09 -15.75 4.78
CA GLY A 154 -8.19 -16.60 5.29
C GLY A 154 -9.01 -16.00 6.44
N THR A 155 -8.61 -14.86 7.00
CA THR A 155 -9.34 -14.14 8.06
C THR A 155 -10.29 -13.08 7.48
N THR A 156 -11.34 -12.69 8.20
CA THR A 156 -12.18 -11.55 7.79
C THR A 156 -11.58 -10.23 8.25
N LEU A 157 -11.94 -9.12 7.59
CA LEU A 157 -11.56 -7.78 8.03
C LEU A 157 -11.97 -7.52 9.48
N ARG A 158 -13.19 -7.90 9.86
CA ARG A 158 -13.69 -7.79 11.23
C ARG A 158 -12.84 -8.56 12.24
N ASP A 159 -12.41 -9.77 11.88
CA ASP A 159 -11.59 -10.61 12.77
C ASP A 159 -10.20 -9.98 13.01
N VAL A 160 -9.60 -9.36 11.98
CA VAL A 160 -8.33 -8.61 12.12
C VAL A 160 -8.48 -7.49 13.15
N VAL A 161 -9.54 -6.69 13.03
CA VAL A 161 -9.79 -5.57 13.94
C VAL A 161 -10.05 -6.08 15.36
N ALA A 162 -10.88 -7.11 15.51
CA ALA A 162 -11.18 -7.70 16.82
C ALA A 162 -9.92 -8.27 17.49
N GLN A 163 -9.06 -8.95 16.72
CA GLN A 163 -7.80 -9.48 17.24
C GLN A 163 -6.82 -8.38 17.61
N THR A 164 -6.72 -7.32 16.80
CA THR A 164 -5.86 -6.16 17.09
C THR A 164 -6.26 -5.50 18.40
N LEU A 165 -7.56 -5.24 18.60
CA LEU A 165 -8.06 -4.66 19.85
C LEU A 165 -7.87 -5.59 21.05
N SER A 166 -8.04 -6.91 20.85
CA SER A 166 -7.75 -7.89 21.90
C SER A 166 -6.28 -7.84 22.32
N ASN A 167 -5.35 -7.83 21.35
CA ASN A 167 -3.92 -7.74 21.61
C ASN A 167 -3.59 -6.45 22.35
N ALA A 168 -4.06 -5.30 21.84
CA ALA A 168 -3.82 -3.98 22.42
C ALA A 168 -4.31 -3.90 23.87
N ARG A 169 -5.52 -4.38 24.18
CA ARG A 169 -6.04 -4.38 25.56
C ARG A 169 -5.25 -5.26 26.54
N THR A 170 -4.53 -6.26 26.04
CA THR A 170 -3.67 -7.12 26.86
C THR A 170 -2.22 -6.62 26.95
N HIS A 171 -1.84 -5.65 26.11
CA HIS A 171 -0.49 -5.14 26.07
C HIS A 171 -0.28 -4.08 27.18
N PRO A 172 0.77 -4.21 28.02
CA PRO A 172 0.94 -3.34 29.19
C PRO A 172 1.15 -1.86 28.84
N ASP A 173 1.67 -1.59 27.64
CA ASP A 173 1.95 -0.23 27.16
C ASP A 173 0.82 0.38 26.32
N CYS A 174 -0.32 -0.29 26.23
CA CYS A 174 -1.47 0.18 25.47
C CYS A 174 -2.63 0.53 26.39
N ASP A 175 -3.07 1.79 26.33
CA ASP A 175 -4.32 2.25 26.94
C ASP A 175 -5.37 2.38 25.84
N VAL A 176 -6.20 1.34 25.67
CA VAL A 176 -7.31 1.35 24.70
C VAL A 176 -8.57 1.79 25.43
N PRO A 177 -9.15 2.97 25.10
CA PRO A 177 -10.36 3.44 25.75
C PRO A 177 -11.53 2.44 25.61
N ASP A 178 -12.37 2.33 26.63
CA ASP A 178 -13.53 1.41 26.66
C ASP A 178 -14.53 1.65 25.51
N ASN A 179 -14.58 2.87 24.98
CA ASN A 179 -15.44 3.23 23.86
C ASN A 179 -14.88 2.84 22.49
N VAL A 180 -13.63 2.36 22.40
CA VAL A 180 -13.05 1.83 21.15
C VAL A 180 -13.46 0.36 21.02
N THR A 181 -14.33 0.08 20.06
CA THR A 181 -14.81 -1.27 19.73
C THR A 181 -14.42 -1.67 18.31
N THR A 182 -14.65 -2.93 17.96
CA THR A 182 -14.47 -3.41 16.59
C THR A 182 -15.30 -2.59 15.59
N GLU A 183 -16.51 -2.19 15.97
CA GLU A 183 -17.40 -1.38 15.14
C GLU A 183 -16.86 0.04 14.95
N THR A 184 -16.37 0.70 16.01
CA THR A 184 -15.83 2.06 15.88
C THR A 184 -14.56 2.08 15.04
N GLU A 185 -13.70 1.08 15.16
CA GLU A 185 -12.50 0.94 14.32
C GLU A 185 -12.84 0.68 12.85
N LEU A 186 -13.86 -0.15 12.58
CA LEU A 186 -14.35 -0.38 11.23
C LEU A 186 -15.02 0.87 10.64
N GLU A 187 -15.72 1.66 11.45
CA GLU A 187 -16.31 2.94 11.04
C GLU A 187 -15.24 3.98 10.74
N ASP A 188 -14.19 4.08 11.55
CA ASP A 188 -13.05 4.95 11.28
C ASP A 188 -12.34 4.57 9.98
N TYR A 189 -12.12 3.26 9.75
CA TYR A 189 -11.57 2.77 8.50
C TYR A 189 -12.49 3.11 7.31
N ASP A 190 -13.81 2.87 7.43
CA ASP A 190 -14.79 3.22 6.39
C ASP A 190 -14.75 4.71 6.06
N ASN A 191 -14.67 5.58 7.08
CA ASN A 191 -14.55 7.04 6.92
C ASN A 191 -13.26 7.43 6.18
N GLN A 192 -12.13 6.78 6.49
CA GLN A 192 -10.86 7.04 5.79
C GLN A 192 -10.92 6.60 4.32
N VAL A 193 -11.49 5.43 4.04
CA VAL A 193 -11.67 4.97 2.65
C VAL A 193 -12.68 5.85 1.92
N ALA A 194 -13.78 6.26 2.57
CA ALA A 194 -14.79 7.15 2.02
C ALA A 194 -14.18 8.52 1.67
N GLY A 195 -13.35 9.10 2.54
CA GLY A 195 -12.63 10.34 2.24
C GLY A 195 -11.67 10.20 1.05
N ALA A 196 -10.90 9.11 1.01
CA ALA A 196 -9.98 8.83 -0.09
C ALA A 196 -10.70 8.54 -1.43
N ALA A 197 -11.88 7.92 -1.38
CA ALA A 197 -12.69 7.61 -2.54
C ALA A 197 -13.48 8.82 -3.03
N GLY A 198 -14.10 9.57 -2.11
CA GLY A 198 -14.82 10.80 -2.37
C GLY A 198 -13.94 11.81 -3.08
N TYR A 199 -12.70 12.00 -2.63
CA TYR A 199 -11.73 12.86 -3.32
C TYR A 199 -11.54 12.51 -4.80
N LEU A 200 -11.47 11.22 -5.15
CA LEU A 200 -11.32 10.78 -6.54
C LEU A 200 -12.61 10.99 -7.34
N LEU A 201 -13.76 10.66 -6.77
CA LEU A 201 -15.05 10.80 -7.44
C LEU A 201 -15.41 12.27 -7.68
N GLU A 202 -15.19 13.13 -6.70
CA GLU A 202 -15.35 14.58 -6.87
C GLU A 202 -14.42 15.13 -7.95
N SER A 203 -13.16 14.65 -8.00
CA SER A 203 -12.22 15.05 -9.05
C SER A 203 -12.67 14.63 -10.46
N MET A 204 -13.46 13.56 -10.57
CA MET A 204 -14.05 13.15 -11.85
C MET A 204 -15.20 14.06 -12.27
N ASP A 205 -16.07 14.39 -11.31
CA ASP A 205 -17.27 15.20 -11.57
C ASP A 205 -16.91 16.68 -11.85
N GLU A 206 -15.84 17.19 -11.23
CA GLU A 206 -15.38 18.57 -11.40
C GLU A 206 -14.53 18.78 -12.66
N TYR A 207 -13.76 17.76 -13.06
CA TYR A 207 -12.80 17.84 -14.16
C TYR A 207 -13.15 16.85 -15.28
N ASP A 208 -12.40 15.75 -15.38
CA ASP A 208 -12.62 14.71 -16.38
C ASP A 208 -12.28 13.30 -15.83
N PRO A 209 -12.74 12.21 -16.48
CA PRO A 209 -12.52 10.84 -16.02
C PRO A 209 -11.06 10.37 -15.95
N ARG A 210 -10.10 11.05 -16.59
CA ARG A 210 -8.67 10.74 -16.48
C ARG A 210 -8.15 11.02 -15.07
N SER A 211 -8.71 11.99 -14.35
CA SER A 211 -8.30 12.36 -12.99
C SER A 211 -8.29 11.16 -12.02
N VAL A 212 -9.25 10.24 -12.17
CA VAL A 212 -9.36 9.05 -11.30
C VAL A 212 -8.30 7.98 -11.59
N LEU A 213 -7.57 8.08 -12.70
CA LEU A 213 -6.41 7.28 -13.01
C LEU A 213 -5.12 8.04 -12.67
N TYR A 214 -5.03 9.30 -13.07
CA TYR A 214 -3.84 10.12 -12.86
C TYR A 214 -3.54 10.42 -11.39
N SER A 215 -4.54 10.82 -10.61
CA SER A 215 -4.35 11.16 -9.19
C SER A 215 -3.81 9.98 -8.35
N PRO A 216 -4.41 8.78 -8.38
CA PRO A 216 -3.82 7.65 -7.67
C PRO A 216 -2.49 7.22 -8.30
N ALA A 217 -2.32 7.33 -9.63
CA ALA A 217 -1.03 7.00 -10.23
C ALA A 217 0.09 7.91 -9.70
N LEU A 218 -0.16 9.21 -9.59
CA LEU A 218 0.78 10.18 -9.04
C LEU A 218 1.08 9.87 -7.57
N PHE A 219 0.03 9.58 -6.78
CA PHE A 219 0.18 9.15 -5.39
C PHE A 219 1.11 7.92 -5.27
N ALA A 220 0.96 6.94 -6.15
CA ALA A 220 1.78 5.73 -6.16
C ALA A 220 3.28 6.05 -6.36
N THR A 221 3.62 7.02 -7.23
CA THR A 221 5.03 7.43 -7.44
C THR A 221 5.67 8.07 -6.22
N VAL A 222 4.87 8.67 -5.35
CA VAL A 222 5.35 9.32 -4.12
C VAL A 222 5.44 8.32 -2.98
N TRP A 223 4.36 7.60 -2.72
CA TRP A 223 4.15 6.85 -1.48
C TRP A 223 4.28 5.33 -1.61
N ALA A 224 4.23 4.80 -2.83
CA ALA A 224 4.26 3.36 -3.09
C ALA A 224 5.49 2.93 -3.89
N ARG A 225 6.63 3.60 -3.71
CA ARG A 225 7.87 3.25 -4.41
C ARG A 225 8.19 1.77 -4.23
N ARG A 226 8.57 1.09 -5.32
CA ARG A 226 8.91 -0.35 -5.34
C ARG A 226 7.74 -1.28 -4.97
N TRP A 227 6.51 -0.78 -5.01
CA TRP A 227 5.33 -1.62 -4.85
C TRP A 227 5.11 -2.53 -6.07
N TRP A 228 4.64 -3.76 -5.82
CA TRP A 228 4.31 -4.69 -6.89
C TRP A 228 3.28 -4.12 -7.87
N GLY A 229 3.69 -3.93 -9.12
CA GLY A 229 2.81 -3.34 -10.13
C GLY A 229 3.26 -2.00 -10.65
N LEU A 230 4.22 -1.34 -10.00
CA LEU A 230 4.88 -0.20 -10.59
C LEU A 230 5.80 -0.63 -11.75
N PRO A 231 6.05 0.24 -12.75
CA PRO A 231 6.88 -0.09 -13.90
C PRO A 231 8.33 -0.46 -13.55
N ASP A 232 8.86 0.05 -12.44
CA ASP A 232 10.22 -0.22 -11.97
C ASP A 232 10.34 -1.49 -11.11
N TYR A 233 9.20 -2.11 -10.73
CA TYR A 233 9.18 -3.29 -9.87
C TYR A 233 9.96 -4.49 -10.45
N PRO A 234 9.88 -4.83 -11.76
CA PRO A 234 10.69 -5.91 -12.31
C PRO A 234 12.20 -5.69 -12.14
N SER A 235 12.68 -4.48 -12.42
CA SER A 235 14.08 -4.09 -12.20
C SER A 235 14.46 -4.12 -10.71
N HIS A 236 13.51 -3.87 -9.82
CA HIS A 236 13.71 -4.07 -8.39
C HIS A 236 13.91 -5.55 -8.04
N VAL A 237 13.04 -6.45 -8.52
CA VAL A 237 13.19 -7.90 -8.33
C VAL A 237 14.52 -8.39 -8.89
N ASP A 238 14.94 -7.93 -10.07
CA ASP A 238 16.21 -8.34 -10.68
C ASP A 238 17.42 -7.98 -9.84
N ARG A 239 17.41 -6.79 -9.22
CA ARG A 239 18.46 -6.38 -8.28
C ARG A 239 18.51 -7.27 -7.05
N VAL A 240 17.36 -7.63 -6.48
CA VAL A 240 17.28 -8.56 -5.34
C VAL A 240 17.94 -9.89 -5.69
N PHE A 241 17.56 -10.50 -6.81
CA PHE A 241 18.09 -11.81 -7.21
C PHE A 241 19.55 -11.77 -7.67
N ALA A 242 20.03 -10.64 -8.20
CA ALA A 242 21.45 -10.45 -8.48
C ALA A 242 22.29 -10.47 -7.20
N VAL A 243 21.82 -9.81 -6.14
CA VAL A 243 22.47 -9.84 -4.81
C VAL A 243 22.45 -11.25 -4.22
N LEU A 244 21.32 -11.95 -4.32
CA LEU A 244 21.19 -13.31 -3.80
C LEU A 244 22.09 -14.32 -4.53
N ALA A 245 22.40 -14.07 -5.81
CA ALA A 245 23.28 -14.92 -6.62
C ALA A 245 24.77 -14.64 -6.41
N ASP A 246 25.14 -13.55 -5.74
CA ASP A 246 26.53 -13.14 -5.50
C ASP A 246 26.86 -13.11 -3.99
N PRO A 247 27.36 -14.21 -3.40
CA PRO A 247 27.82 -14.26 -2.01
C PRO A 247 28.97 -13.27 -1.70
N GLY A 248 29.66 -12.76 -2.72
CA GLY A 248 30.70 -11.75 -2.59
C GLY A 248 30.14 -10.32 -2.49
N HIS A 249 28.86 -10.10 -2.77
CA HIS A 249 28.23 -8.79 -2.75
C HIS A 249 28.35 -8.15 -1.35
N ARG A 250 28.63 -6.84 -1.31
CA ARG A 250 28.87 -6.07 -0.07
C ARG A 250 27.79 -6.27 1.01
N THR A 251 26.55 -6.50 0.59
CA THR A 251 25.41 -6.76 1.50
C THR A 251 25.67 -7.97 2.40
N TRP A 252 26.21 -9.06 1.86
CA TRP A 252 26.53 -10.28 2.62
C TRP A 252 27.67 -10.07 3.62
N GLN A 253 28.59 -9.14 3.33
CA GLN A 253 29.72 -8.83 4.21
C GLN A 253 29.29 -7.99 5.42
N ASN A 254 28.37 -7.04 5.19
CA ASN A 254 27.88 -6.14 6.23
C ASN A 254 26.84 -6.79 7.12
N ARG A 255 26.06 -7.74 6.60
CA ARG A 255 25.05 -8.48 7.36
C ARG A 255 24.90 -9.89 6.77
N PRO A 256 25.21 -10.95 7.52
CA PRO A 256 24.99 -12.31 7.05
C PRO A 256 23.50 -12.54 6.85
N ILE A 257 23.05 -12.56 5.59
CA ILE A 257 21.71 -12.99 5.22
C ILE A 257 21.66 -14.51 5.46
N PRO A 258 20.70 -15.05 6.23
CA PRO A 258 20.54 -16.50 6.35
C PRO A 258 20.23 -17.11 4.98
N PRO A 259 20.64 -18.36 4.72
CA PRO A 259 20.31 -19.03 3.47
C PRO A 259 18.79 -19.09 3.27
N PRO A 260 18.31 -19.16 2.01
CA PRO A 260 16.89 -19.37 1.76
C PRO A 260 16.40 -20.64 2.47
N PRO A 261 15.10 -20.71 2.83
CA PRO A 261 14.54 -21.90 3.46
C PRO A 261 14.81 -23.17 2.63
N ASP A 262 14.95 -24.32 3.31
CA ASP A 262 15.28 -25.59 2.67
C ASP A 262 14.32 -25.94 1.52
N GLY A 263 14.88 -26.34 0.37
CA GLY A 263 14.11 -26.74 -0.81
C GLY A 263 13.51 -25.59 -1.62
N VAL A 264 13.79 -24.33 -1.28
CA VAL A 264 13.31 -23.17 -2.07
C VAL A 264 14.04 -23.07 -3.40
N ASN A 265 13.28 -23.02 -4.49
CA ASN A 265 13.79 -22.71 -5.83
C ASN A 265 13.72 -21.20 -6.09
N LEU A 266 14.86 -20.52 -6.08
CA LEU A 266 14.95 -19.06 -6.30
C LEU A 266 14.42 -18.61 -7.68
N VAL A 267 14.48 -19.46 -8.70
CA VAL A 267 13.89 -19.15 -10.02
C VAL A 267 12.37 -19.05 -9.92
N ASP A 268 11.73 -19.96 -9.18
CA ASP A 268 10.28 -19.96 -8.96
C ASP A 268 9.86 -18.81 -8.05
N VAL A 269 10.66 -18.47 -7.04
CA VAL A 269 10.42 -17.29 -6.18
C VAL A 269 10.46 -16.02 -7.02
N ARG A 270 11.49 -15.81 -7.85
CA ARG A 270 11.58 -14.65 -8.75
C ARG A 270 10.36 -14.56 -9.65
N LYS A 271 9.96 -15.67 -10.28
CA LYS A 271 8.77 -15.72 -11.14
C LYS A 271 7.50 -15.34 -10.37
N LYS A 272 7.32 -15.84 -9.15
CA LYS A 272 6.18 -15.50 -8.29
C LYS A 272 6.20 -14.03 -7.88
N MET A 273 7.33 -13.47 -7.46
CA MET A 273 7.41 -12.03 -7.15
C MET A 273 6.95 -11.16 -8.31
N LEU A 274 7.30 -11.51 -9.55
CA LEU A 274 6.89 -10.76 -10.74
C LEU A 274 5.40 -10.90 -11.07
N THR A 275 4.80 -12.06 -10.78
CA THR A 275 3.47 -12.40 -11.31
C THR A 275 2.37 -12.45 -10.25
N LYS A 276 2.66 -13.09 -9.12
CA LYS A 276 1.73 -13.40 -8.03
C LYS A 276 2.45 -13.49 -6.68
N PRO A 277 3.05 -12.40 -6.18
CA PRO A 277 3.80 -12.40 -4.92
C PRO A 277 2.98 -12.89 -3.72
N TRP A 278 1.66 -12.69 -3.72
CA TRP A 278 0.78 -13.20 -2.66
C TRP A 278 0.70 -14.74 -2.57
N GLU A 279 1.16 -15.49 -3.59
CA GLU A 279 1.23 -16.96 -3.58
C GLU A 279 2.59 -17.51 -3.08
N LEU A 280 3.50 -16.65 -2.62
CA LEU A 280 4.76 -17.08 -2.00
C LEU A 280 4.48 -17.73 -0.62
N PRO A 281 5.17 -18.82 -0.24
CA PRO A 281 5.05 -19.41 1.09
C PRO A 281 5.45 -18.44 2.22
N ASP A 282 4.86 -18.59 3.40
CA ASP A 282 5.08 -17.70 4.55
C ASP A 282 6.56 -17.61 4.93
N SER A 283 7.25 -18.76 4.99
CA SER A 283 8.68 -18.82 5.29
C SER A 283 9.54 -18.10 4.24
N VAL A 284 9.12 -18.09 2.98
CA VAL A 284 9.82 -17.37 1.90
C VAL A 284 9.54 -15.88 1.97
N CYS A 285 8.29 -15.47 2.21
CA CYS A 285 7.96 -14.07 2.43
C CYS A 285 8.72 -13.51 3.62
N GLN A 286 8.71 -14.22 4.76
CA GLN A 286 9.40 -13.79 5.97
C GLN A 286 10.90 -13.63 5.72
N TRP A 287 11.52 -14.59 5.04
CA TRP A 287 12.92 -14.53 4.65
C TRP A 287 13.20 -13.33 3.71
N LEU A 288 12.35 -13.08 2.69
CA LEU A 288 12.53 -11.94 1.79
C LEU A 288 12.43 -10.59 2.52
N ILE A 289 11.46 -10.47 3.43
CA ILE A 289 11.16 -9.24 4.16
C ILE A 289 12.23 -8.96 5.23
N ASN A 290 12.47 -9.92 6.13
CA ASN A 290 13.31 -9.69 7.31
C ASN A 290 14.79 -9.88 7.04
N ASP A 291 15.11 -10.84 6.18
CA ASP A 291 16.43 -11.46 6.17
C ASP A 291 17.20 -11.16 4.89
N ALA A 292 16.53 -11.14 3.74
CA ALA A 292 17.19 -11.27 2.45
C ALA A 292 17.16 -10.03 1.55
N ALA A 293 16.26 -9.07 1.75
CA ALA A 293 16.16 -7.96 0.80
C ALA A 293 15.51 -6.67 1.30
N GLU A 294 14.37 -6.72 1.98
CA GLU A 294 13.45 -5.56 1.94
C GLU A 294 13.83 -4.37 2.83
N HIS A 295 14.74 -4.53 3.78
CA HIS A 295 15.29 -3.42 4.58
C HIS A 295 16.65 -2.86 4.10
N TYR A 296 17.43 -3.57 3.28
CA TYR A 296 18.86 -3.24 3.08
C TYR A 296 19.34 -3.08 1.63
N ILE A 297 18.47 -3.33 0.65
CA ILE A 297 18.61 -2.77 -0.71
C ILE A 297 18.06 -1.32 -0.76
N PHE A 298 17.67 -0.78 0.40
CA PHE A 298 16.75 0.34 0.52
C PHE A 298 17.36 1.64 1.04
N ASP A 299 18.60 1.60 1.53
CA ASP A 299 19.49 2.77 1.68
C ASP A 299 20.34 3.01 0.42
#